data_AF-A0A8J3WA70-F1
#
_entry.id   AF-A0A8J3WA70-F1
#
_cell.length_a   1.000
_cell.length_b   1.000
_cell.length_c   1.000
_cell.angle_alpha   90.00
_cell.angle_beta   90.00
_cell.angle_gamma   90.00
#
_symmetry.space_group_name_H-M   'P 1'
#
loop_
_entity.id
_entity.type
_entity.pdbx_description
1 polymer ?
#
loop_
_entity_poly.entity_id
_entity_poly.type
_entity_poly.pdbx_seq_one_letter_code
_entity_poly.pdbx_strand_id
1 'polypeptide(L)'
;MPARGLHGEAYRGHVFWDELFVLSWLSLCFPDITRGLLRYRWRRLPEARAAARAAGFAGAMFPWQSGSDGTEQTQTLHLNPASGHWLPDHSHLQRHVGLAIAYNVWHYHAATGDIAFLAEAGAEMLVEIARFFASLATLDPVSGRYEIRGVMGPDEYHESYPGAPSPGLDNTAPGCPSAWDATGYGSVAPTTAPNT
;
A
#
# COMPACT_ATOMS: atom_id res chain seq x y z
N MET A 1 -10.39 -2.15 -11.12
CA MET A 1 -10.65 -1.00 -12.02
C MET A 1 -9.38 -0.21 -12.18
N PRO A 2 -8.97 0.18 -13.39
CA PRO A 2 -7.78 1.00 -13.59
C PRO A 2 -7.95 2.41 -13.00
N ALA A 3 -6.86 3.01 -12.51
CA ALA A 3 -6.86 4.35 -11.89
C ALA A 3 -7.47 5.45 -12.78
N ARG A 4 -7.40 5.29 -14.12
CA ARG A 4 -8.02 6.21 -15.10
C ARG A 4 -9.09 5.59 -15.98
N GLY A 5 -9.61 4.42 -15.62
CA GLY A 5 -10.50 3.65 -16.49
C GLY A 5 -9.86 3.37 -17.85
N LEU A 6 -10.60 3.58 -18.95
CA LEU A 6 -10.13 3.41 -20.33
C LEU A 6 -10.05 4.75 -21.09
N HIS A 7 -9.75 5.84 -20.37
CA HIS A 7 -9.80 7.21 -20.92
C HIS A 7 -8.41 7.76 -21.32
N GLY A 8 -7.40 6.90 -21.42
CA GLY A 8 -6.05 7.27 -21.82
C GLY A 8 -4.99 6.24 -21.41
N GLU A 9 -3.77 6.47 -21.85
CA GLU A 9 -2.64 5.54 -21.65
C GLU A 9 -1.88 5.75 -20.33
N ALA A 10 -2.11 6.88 -19.66
CA ALA A 10 -1.51 7.16 -18.36
C ALA A 10 -1.85 6.06 -17.34
N TYR A 11 -0.85 5.66 -16.56
CA TYR A 11 -0.91 4.50 -15.64
C TYR A 11 -1.17 3.14 -16.32
N ARG A 12 -1.07 3.06 -17.65
CA ARG A 12 -1.04 1.81 -18.44
C ARG A 12 -2.25 0.88 -18.23
N GLY A 13 -3.38 1.44 -17.79
CA GLY A 13 -4.55 0.64 -17.42
C GLY A 13 -4.33 -0.26 -16.21
N HIS A 14 -3.27 -0.03 -15.41
CA HIS A 14 -2.98 -0.80 -14.22
C HIS A 14 -3.97 -0.50 -13.10
N VAL A 15 -4.17 -1.52 -12.26
CA VAL A 15 -5.07 -1.50 -11.11
C VAL A 15 -4.24 -1.30 -9.84
N PHE A 16 -4.56 -0.23 -9.12
CA PHE A 16 -3.92 0.22 -7.88
C PHE A 16 -4.86 -0.04 -6.69
N TRP A 17 -4.57 0.55 -5.53
CA TRP A 17 -5.47 0.56 -4.39
C TRP A 17 -6.70 1.49 -4.54
N ASP A 18 -6.79 2.28 -5.62
CA ASP A 18 -7.87 3.24 -5.93
C ASP A 18 -9.28 2.67 -5.81
N GLU A 19 -9.41 1.36 -5.95
CA GLU A 19 -10.67 0.65 -5.79
C GLU A 19 -11.30 0.91 -4.40
N LEU A 20 -10.48 1.20 -3.38
CA LEU A 20 -10.92 1.61 -2.03
C LEU A 20 -11.89 2.80 -2.06
N PHE A 21 -11.73 3.75 -2.99
CA PHE A 21 -12.56 4.95 -3.07
C PHE A 21 -13.94 4.70 -3.68
N VAL A 22 -14.08 3.65 -4.49
CA VAL A 22 -15.30 3.42 -5.30
C VAL A 22 -16.04 2.15 -4.90
N LEU A 23 -15.35 1.14 -4.36
CA LEU A 23 -15.92 -0.17 -4.10
C LEU A 23 -17.00 -0.16 -3.02
N SER A 24 -16.92 0.73 -2.02
CA SER A 24 -17.97 0.87 -1.01
C SER A 24 -19.31 1.26 -1.64
N TRP A 25 -19.31 2.21 -2.56
CA TRP A 25 -20.52 2.61 -3.28
C TRP A 25 -20.98 1.54 -4.28
N LEU A 26 -20.05 0.94 -5.03
CA LEU A 26 -20.36 -0.14 -5.97
C LEU A 26 -20.95 -1.36 -5.26
N SER A 27 -20.51 -1.68 -4.04
CA SER A 27 -21.05 -2.80 -3.28
C SER A 27 -22.53 -2.61 -2.93
N LEU A 28 -22.98 -1.37 -2.76
CA LEU A 28 -24.37 -1.03 -2.45
C LEU A 28 -25.25 -0.96 -3.71
N CYS A 29 -24.72 -0.43 -4.82
CA CYS A 29 -25.50 -0.19 -6.03
C CYS A 29 -25.36 -1.28 -7.10
N PHE A 30 -24.17 -1.89 -7.21
CA PHE A 30 -23.79 -2.82 -8.26
C PHE A 30 -22.93 -3.97 -7.71
N PRO A 31 -23.46 -4.79 -6.79
CA PRO A 31 -22.67 -5.80 -6.08
C PRO A 31 -22.00 -6.83 -7.00
N ASP A 32 -22.61 -7.17 -8.14
CA ASP A 32 -22.01 -8.09 -9.12
C ASP A 32 -20.73 -7.53 -9.76
N ILE A 33 -20.67 -6.21 -9.96
CA ILE A 33 -19.46 -5.54 -10.46
C ILE A 33 -18.36 -5.63 -9.41
N THR A 34 -18.66 -5.29 -8.14
CA THR A 34 -17.70 -5.46 -7.04
C THR A 34 -17.20 -6.90 -6.93
N ARG A 35 -18.10 -7.88 -7.00
CA ARG A 35 -17.74 -9.30 -6.97
C ARG A 35 -16.76 -9.66 -8.09
N GLY A 36 -17.00 -9.15 -9.30
CA GLY A 36 -16.10 -9.32 -10.44
C GLY A 36 -14.71 -8.70 -10.22
N LEU A 37 -14.65 -7.50 -9.63
CA LEU A 37 -13.40 -6.81 -9.28
C LEU A 37 -12.62 -7.54 -8.18
N LEU A 38 -13.29 -8.04 -7.15
CA LEU A 38 -12.64 -8.84 -6.11
C LEU A 38 -12.17 -10.20 -6.65
N ARG A 39 -12.94 -10.84 -7.55
CA ARG A 39 -12.48 -12.05 -8.25
C ARG A 39 -11.26 -11.79 -9.13
N TYR A 40 -11.08 -10.58 -9.66
CA TYR A 40 -9.83 -10.21 -10.31
C TYR A 40 -8.65 -10.33 -9.34
N ARG A 41 -8.74 -9.77 -8.12
CA ARG A 41 -7.69 -9.91 -7.11
C ARG A 41 -7.43 -11.36 -6.73
N TRP A 42 -8.49 -12.13 -6.48
CA TRP A 42 -8.37 -13.54 -6.15
C TRP A 42 -7.64 -14.35 -7.24
N ARG A 43 -7.92 -14.11 -8.52
CA ARG A 43 -7.21 -14.77 -9.64
C ARG A 43 -5.70 -14.45 -9.69
N ARG A 44 -5.23 -13.37 -9.06
CA ARG A 44 -3.81 -12.99 -8.99
C ARG A 44 -3.16 -13.39 -7.65
N LEU A 45 -3.90 -14.05 -6.77
CA LEU A 45 -3.38 -14.51 -5.47
C LEU A 45 -2.13 -15.40 -5.59
N PRO A 46 -1.99 -16.31 -6.60
CA PRO A 46 -0.75 -17.07 -6.79
C PRO A 46 0.49 -16.20 -7.02
N GLU A 47 0.37 -15.14 -7.84
CA GLU A 47 1.47 -14.20 -8.10
C GLU A 47 1.79 -13.37 -6.87
N ALA A 48 0.79 -12.90 -6.12
CA ALA A 48 1.01 -12.20 -4.86
C ALA A 48 1.75 -13.07 -3.82
N ARG A 49 1.44 -14.37 -3.78
CA ARG A 49 2.17 -15.34 -2.94
C ARG A 49 3.60 -15.57 -3.44
N ALA A 50 3.81 -15.61 -4.76
CA ALA A 50 5.14 -15.74 -5.34
C ALA A 50 6.01 -14.52 -5.03
N ALA A 51 5.44 -13.31 -5.14
CA ALA A 51 6.09 -12.06 -4.79
C ALA A 51 6.49 -12.02 -3.31
N ALA A 52 5.58 -12.42 -2.40
CA ALA A 52 5.90 -12.52 -0.97
C ALA A 52 7.09 -13.44 -0.71
N ARG A 53 7.07 -14.65 -1.29
CA ARG A 53 8.18 -15.62 -1.15
C ARG A 53 9.50 -15.08 -1.70
N ALA A 54 9.47 -14.42 -2.87
CA ALA A 54 10.65 -13.82 -3.48
C ALA A 54 11.25 -12.70 -2.62
N ALA A 55 10.41 -11.98 -1.86
CA ALA A 55 10.82 -10.96 -0.91
C ALA A 55 11.15 -11.51 0.49
N GLY A 56 11.10 -12.83 0.71
CA GLY A 56 11.40 -13.46 2.01
C GLY A 56 10.24 -13.45 3.01
N PHE A 57 9.02 -13.11 2.58
CA PHE A 57 7.83 -13.06 3.40
C PHE A 57 6.89 -14.26 3.17
N ALA A 58 5.96 -14.46 4.10
CA ALA A 58 4.85 -15.40 3.93
C ALA A 58 3.61 -14.68 3.39
N GLY A 59 2.53 -15.41 3.12
CA GLY A 59 1.25 -14.82 2.73
C GLY A 59 1.20 -14.32 1.29
N ALA A 60 0.39 -13.30 1.04
CA ALA A 60 0.23 -12.65 -0.26
C ALA A 60 0.62 -11.17 -0.22
N MET A 61 1.68 -10.84 -0.97
CA MET A 61 2.14 -9.47 -1.20
C MET A 61 1.58 -9.00 -2.55
N PHE A 62 0.39 -8.40 -2.52
CA PHE A 62 -0.21 -7.83 -3.74
C PHE A 62 0.65 -6.67 -4.27
N PRO A 63 0.79 -6.54 -5.59
CA PRO A 63 1.60 -5.48 -6.19
C PRO A 63 0.94 -4.11 -6.00
N TRP A 64 1.77 -3.06 -5.96
CA TRP A 64 1.28 -1.68 -5.98
C TRP A 64 0.57 -1.38 -7.30
N GLN A 65 1.19 -1.75 -8.42
CA GLN A 65 0.58 -1.70 -9.75
C GLN A 65 0.32 -3.10 -10.28
N SER A 66 -0.95 -3.44 -10.42
CA SER A 66 -1.38 -4.75 -10.91
C SER A 66 -1.81 -4.68 -12.37
N GLY A 67 -1.23 -5.54 -13.20
CA GLY A 67 -1.60 -5.72 -14.60
C GLY A 67 -2.34 -7.03 -14.90
N SER A 68 -2.23 -7.48 -16.14
CA SER A 68 -2.96 -8.66 -16.62
C SER A 68 -2.50 -9.97 -15.98
N ASP A 69 -1.21 -10.13 -15.67
CA ASP A 69 -0.61 -11.34 -15.09
C ASP A 69 -0.68 -11.36 -13.55
N GLY A 70 -0.70 -10.20 -12.91
CA GLY A 70 -0.73 -10.05 -11.46
C GLY A 70 0.63 -9.83 -10.80
N THR A 71 1.69 -9.73 -11.59
CA THR A 71 3.03 -9.39 -11.09
C THR A 71 3.12 -7.89 -10.78
N GLU A 72 4.21 -7.48 -10.12
CA GLU A 72 4.49 -6.06 -9.86
C GLU A 72 4.86 -5.35 -11.15
N GLN A 73 4.01 -4.37 -11.53
CA GLN A 73 4.18 -3.59 -12.75
C GLN A 73 4.64 -2.16 -12.47
N THR A 74 4.92 -1.84 -11.21
CA THR A 74 5.46 -0.53 -10.82
C THR A 74 6.79 -0.30 -11.51
N GLN A 75 6.93 0.87 -12.11
CA GLN A 75 8.20 1.29 -12.71
C GLN A 75 9.29 1.36 -11.63
N THR A 76 10.54 1.12 -12.01
CA THR A 76 11.69 1.24 -11.08
C THR A 76 12.30 2.63 -11.08
N LEU A 77 11.92 3.47 -12.05
CA LEU A 77 12.40 4.83 -12.24
C LEU A 77 11.24 5.75 -12.60
N HIS A 78 11.26 6.98 -12.12
CA HIS A 78 10.33 8.04 -12.49
C HIS A 78 11.09 9.29 -12.96
N LEU A 79 10.54 10.01 -13.92
CA LEU A 79 11.12 11.28 -14.39
C LEU A 79 10.63 12.42 -13.50
N ASN A 80 11.56 13.15 -12.88
CA ASN A 80 11.23 14.42 -12.25
C ASN A 80 11.18 15.52 -13.32
N PRO A 81 10.02 16.13 -13.61
CA PRO A 81 9.89 17.09 -14.70
C PRO A 81 10.58 18.44 -14.42
N ALA A 82 10.83 18.78 -13.15
CA ALA A 82 11.50 20.02 -12.78
C ALA A 82 13.02 19.92 -12.96
N SER A 83 13.61 18.76 -12.61
CA SER A 83 15.06 18.54 -12.77
C SER A 83 15.44 17.88 -14.10
N GLY A 84 14.49 17.22 -14.78
CA GLY A 84 14.75 16.42 -15.98
C GLY A 84 15.49 15.11 -15.72
N HIS A 85 15.70 14.73 -14.45
CA HIS A 85 16.43 13.52 -14.08
C HIS A 85 15.49 12.34 -13.79
N TRP A 86 15.96 11.15 -14.14
CA TRP A 86 15.35 9.89 -13.72
C TRP A 86 15.78 9.57 -12.30
N LEU A 87 14.81 9.40 -11.42
CA LEU A 87 15.01 9.05 -10.01
C LEU A 87 14.45 7.65 -9.73
N PRO A 88 15.01 6.91 -8.77
CA PRO A 88 14.40 5.67 -8.28
C PRO A 88 12.93 5.85 -7.92
N ASP A 89 12.11 4.86 -8.25
CA ASP A 89 10.70 4.80 -7.85
C ASP A 89 10.54 3.73 -6.75
N HIS A 90 10.08 4.18 -5.58
CA HIS A 90 9.93 3.36 -4.39
C HIS A 90 8.47 3.00 -4.09
N SER A 91 7.51 3.30 -4.99
CA SER A 91 6.09 3.07 -4.75
C SER A 91 5.74 1.60 -4.55
N HIS A 92 6.56 0.66 -5.03
CA HIS A 92 6.41 -0.77 -4.74
C HIS A 92 6.52 -1.11 -3.23
N LEU A 93 7.06 -0.21 -2.41
CA LEU A 93 7.09 -0.32 -0.95
C LEU A 93 5.74 0.00 -0.29
N GLN A 94 4.73 0.43 -1.05
CA GLN A 94 3.38 0.68 -0.54
C GLN A 94 2.63 -0.63 -0.29
N ARG A 95 2.95 -1.28 0.82
CA ARG A 95 2.38 -2.58 1.21
C ARG A 95 0.90 -2.51 1.59
N HIS A 96 0.38 -1.30 1.85
CA HIS A 96 -1.00 -1.06 2.27
C HIS A 96 -2.04 -1.44 1.22
N VAL A 97 -1.66 -1.64 -0.05
CA VAL A 97 -2.54 -2.20 -1.09
C VAL A 97 -3.20 -3.52 -0.66
N GLY A 98 -2.48 -4.37 0.08
CA GLY A 98 -3.04 -5.60 0.64
C GLY A 98 -4.15 -5.31 1.65
N LEU A 99 -3.96 -4.33 2.54
CA LEU A 99 -4.98 -3.93 3.52
C LEU A 99 -6.21 -3.32 2.84
N ALA A 100 -6.02 -2.53 1.78
CA ALA A 100 -7.13 -1.99 0.99
C ALA A 100 -7.97 -3.11 0.35
N ILE A 101 -7.33 -4.15 -0.19
CA ILE A 101 -8.03 -5.33 -0.72
C ILE A 101 -8.81 -6.05 0.39
N ALA A 102 -8.19 -6.28 1.55
CA ALA A 102 -8.85 -6.91 2.69
C ALA A 102 -10.07 -6.12 3.17
N TYR A 103 -9.95 -4.80 3.27
CA TYR A 103 -11.04 -3.90 3.60
C TYR A 103 -12.19 -4.01 2.60
N ASN A 104 -11.89 -3.99 1.30
CA ASN A 104 -12.89 -4.11 0.25
C ASN A 104 -13.62 -5.46 0.26
N VAL A 105 -12.91 -6.57 0.54
CA VAL A 105 -13.52 -7.89 0.71
C VAL A 105 -14.50 -7.89 1.88
N TRP A 106 -14.08 -7.34 3.03
CA TRP A 106 -14.93 -7.27 4.21
C TRP A 106 -16.16 -6.37 3.99
N HIS A 107 -15.97 -5.19 3.41
CA HIS A 107 -17.06 -4.26 3.11
C HIS A 107 -18.06 -4.84 2.12
N TYR A 108 -17.59 -5.50 1.06
CA TYR A 108 -18.47 -6.18 0.11
C TYR A 108 -19.33 -7.24 0.81
N HIS A 109 -18.71 -8.09 1.63
CA HIS A 109 -19.42 -9.11 2.37
C HIS A 109 -20.45 -8.50 3.33
N ALA A 110 -20.06 -7.47 4.09
CA ALA A 110 -20.94 -6.78 5.03
C ALA A 110 -22.14 -6.11 4.34
N ALA A 111 -21.95 -5.55 3.14
CA ALA A 111 -23.00 -4.88 2.38
C ALA A 111 -23.98 -5.86 1.72
N THR A 112 -23.51 -7.03 1.29
CA THR A 112 -24.29 -7.95 0.43
C THR A 112 -24.76 -9.22 1.14
N GLY A 113 -24.08 -9.62 2.21
CA GLY A 113 -24.27 -10.92 2.83
C GLY A 113 -23.82 -12.10 1.95
N ASP A 114 -23.03 -11.89 0.90
CA ASP A 114 -22.57 -12.97 0.00
C ASP A 114 -21.54 -13.88 0.71
N ILE A 115 -22.07 -14.87 1.45
CA ILE A 115 -21.29 -15.90 2.15
C ILE A 115 -20.59 -16.83 1.16
N ALA A 116 -21.19 -17.08 -0.02
CA ALA A 116 -20.60 -17.96 -1.02
C ALA A 116 -19.29 -17.36 -1.55
N PHE A 117 -19.29 -16.08 -1.93
CA PHE A 117 -18.06 -15.37 -2.30
C PHE A 117 -17.02 -15.37 -1.17
N LEU A 118 -17.45 -15.12 0.07
CA LEU A 118 -16.55 -15.13 1.22
C LEU A 118 -15.88 -16.50 1.39
N ALA A 119 -16.64 -17.58 1.32
CA ALA A 119 -16.12 -18.95 1.45
C ALA A 119 -15.23 -19.36 0.27
N GLU A 120 -15.58 -18.98 -0.96
CA GLU A 120 -14.85 -19.37 -2.17
C GLU A 120 -13.54 -18.59 -2.38
N ALA A 121 -13.52 -17.29 -2.09
CA ALA A 121 -12.42 -16.40 -2.47
C ALA A 121 -12.04 -15.40 -1.37
N GLY A 122 -13.04 -14.82 -0.69
CA GLY A 122 -12.82 -13.73 0.26
C GLY A 122 -11.95 -14.14 1.46
N ALA A 123 -12.29 -15.26 2.10
CA ALA A 123 -11.58 -15.77 3.27
C ALA A 123 -10.12 -16.12 2.96
N GLU A 124 -9.87 -16.75 1.81
CA GLU A 124 -8.51 -17.06 1.37
C GLU A 124 -7.67 -15.79 1.21
N MET A 125 -8.21 -14.75 0.55
CA MET A 125 -7.51 -13.47 0.41
C MET A 125 -7.22 -12.83 1.77
N LEU A 126 -8.22 -12.77 2.66
CA LEU A 126 -8.06 -12.18 4.01
C LEU A 126 -6.96 -12.88 4.81
N VAL A 127 -6.95 -14.21 4.80
CA VAL A 127 -5.95 -15.02 5.54
C VAL A 127 -4.55 -14.82 4.96
N GLU A 128 -4.40 -14.80 3.64
CA GLU A 128 -3.08 -14.61 3.01
C GLU A 128 -2.53 -13.20 3.21
N ILE A 129 -3.40 -12.18 3.17
CA ILE A 129 -3.01 -10.80 3.46
C ILE A 129 -2.58 -10.69 4.93
N ALA A 130 -3.37 -11.23 5.86
CA ALA A 130 -3.02 -11.24 7.29
C ALA A 130 -1.69 -11.97 7.54
N ARG A 131 -1.46 -13.11 6.87
CA ARG A 131 -0.20 -13.86 6.95
C ARG A 131 0.99 -13.04 6.44
N PHE A 132 0.81 -12.26 5.38
CA PHE A 132 1.85 -11.38 4.87
C PHE A 132 2.22 -10.31 5.89
N PHE A 133 1.25 -9.59 6.44
CA PHE A 133 1.51 -8.56 7.45
C PHE A 133 2.10 -9.13 8.74
N ALA A 134 1.68 -10.32 9.16
CA ALA A 134 2.28 -11.02 10.30
C ALA A 134 3.76 -11.38 10.05
N SER A 135 4.14 -11.73 8.81
CA SER A 135 5.53 -12.01 8.46
C SER A 135 6.38 -10.75 8.21
N LEU A 136 5.73 -9.64 7.87
CA LEU A 136 6.36 -8.34 7.65
C LEU A 136 6.67 -7.63 8.98
N ALA A 137 5.83 -7.84 9.99
CA ALA A 137 5.95 -7.18 11.28
C ALA A 137 7.11 -7.77 12.11
N THR A 138 7.89 -6.88 12.73
CA THR A 138 9.01 -7.24 13.62
C THR A 138 8.72 -6.78 15.04
N LEU A 139 8.91 -7.65 16.03
CA LEU A 139 8.78 -7.28 17.45
C LEU A 139 10.00 -6.47 17.89
N ASP A 140 9.78 -5.24 18.34
CA ASP A 140 10.79 -4.45 19.03
C ASP A 140 10.90 -4.91 20.50
N PRO A 141 12.07 -5.45 20.94
CA PRO A 141 12.24 -5.92 22.30
C PRO A 141 12.24 -4.81 23.35
N VAL A 142 12.48 -3.55 22.96
CA VAL A 142 12.54 -2.42 23.91
C VAL A 142 11.14 -1.95 24.25
N SER A 143 10.32 -1.66 23.24
CA SER A 143 8.94 -1.22 23.44
C SER A 143 7.94 -2.37 23.67
N GLY A 144 8.31 -3.60 23.29
CA GLY A 144 7.41 -4.76 23.30
C GLY A 144 6.31 -4.69 22.23
N ARG A 145 6.47 -3.86 21.20
CA ARG A 145 5.48 -3.62 20.14
C ARG A 145 5.95 -4.20 18.81
N TYR A 146 4.99 -4.60 17.98
CA TYR A 146 5.28 -4.94 16.60
C TYR A 146 5.36 -3.69 15.74
N GLU A 147 6.38 -3.65 14.89
CA GLU A 147 6.64 -2.56 13.95
C GLU A 147 6.66 -3.09 12.52
N ILE A 148 6.27 -2.24 11.58
CA ILE A 148 6.40 -2.50 10.15
C ILE A 148 7.40 -1.51 9.60
N ARG A 149 8.55 -2.01 9.14
CA ARG A 149 9.69 -1.18 8.74
C ARG A 149 9.91 -1.21 7.23
N GLY A 150 10.53 -0.16 6.70
CA GLY A 150 10.92 -0.10 5.29
C GLY A 150 9.74 -0.09 4.31
N VAL A 151 8.63 0.56 4.68
CA VAL A 151 7.43 0.66 3.84
C VAL A 151 7.14 2.12 3.45
N MET A 152 6.34 2.31 2.41
CA MET A 152 5.84 3.62 2.01
C MET A 152 4.35 3.71 2.35
N GLY A 153 3.94 4.86 2.89
CA GLY A 153 2.53 5.14 3.19
C GLY A 153 1.76 5.71 1.98
N PRO A 154 0.49 6.08 2.17
CA PRO A 154 -0.30 6.76 1.13
C PRO A 154 0.23 8.13 0.71
N ASP A 155 1.05 8.77 1.56
CA ASP A 155 1.77 9.99 1.21
C ASP A 155 3.06 9.63 0.46
N GLU A 156 2.99 9.64 -0.85
CA GLU A 156 4.08 9.21 -1.74
C GLU A 156 5.28 10.17 -1.75
N TYR A 157 5.16 11.38 -1.16
CA TYR A 157 6.29 12.31 -1.06
C TYR A 157 7.30 11.92 0.02
N HIS A 158 6.91 11.07 0.96
CA HIS A 158 7.75 10.61 2.05
C HIS A 158 8.17 9.16 1.81
N GLU A 159 9.28 9.01 1.09
CA GLU A 159 9.80 7.70 0.68
C GLU A 159 10.98 7.20 1.51
N SER A 160 11.64 8.06 2.30
CA SER A 160 12.80 7.71 3.12
C SER A 160 13.06 8.75 4.22
N TYR A 161 13.82 8.36 5.26
CA TYR A 161 14.35 9.33 6.22
C TYR A 161 15.49 10.16 5.61
N PRO A 162 15.65 11.44 5.99
CA PRO A 162 16.76 12.27 5.50
C PRO A 162 18.13 11.61 5.72
N GLY A 163 18.86 11.39 4.63
CA GLY A 163 20.20 10.78 4.67
C GLY A 163 20.24 9.26 4.92
N ALA A 164 19.09 8.58 4.90
CA ALA A 164 19.06 7.13 5.07
C ALA A 164 19.73 6.40 3.89
N PRO A 165 20.43 5.28 4.16
CA PRO A 165 21.08 4.48 3.11
C PRO A 165 20.10 3.62 2.30
N SER A 166 18.86 3.46 2.78
CA SER A 166 17.81 2.65 2.14
C SER A 166 16.46 3.36 2.18
N PRO A 167 15.60 3.17 1.16
CA PRO A 167 14.25 3.71 1.13
C PRO A 167 13.32 2.99 2.11
N GLY A 168 12.17 3.61 2.36
CA GLY A 168 11.14 3.14 3.27
C GLY A 168 11.17 3.89 4.61
N LEU A 169 10.00 3.89 5.24
CA LEU A 169 9.72 4.48 6.54
C LEU A 169 9.15 3.42 7.48
N ASP A 170 9.25 3.71 8.77
CA ASP A 170 8.72 2.82 9.80
C ASP A 170 7.31 3.25 10.19
N ASN A 171 6.42 2.28 10.32
CA ASN A 171 5.04 2.40 10.81
C ASN A 171 4.13 3.35 10.00
N THR A 172 4.37 3.50 8.70
CA THR A 172 3.56 4.33 7.80
C THR A 172 2.36 3.56 7.22
N ALA A 173 1.44 3.14 8.09
CA ALA A 173 0.17 2.51 7.68
C ALA A 173 -0.99 3.54 7.61
N PRO A 174 -1.97 3.38 6.69
CA PRO A 174 -3.19 4.19 6.73
C PRO A 174 -3.91 3.94 8.06
N GLY A 175 -3.96 4.96 8.91
CA GLY A 175 -4.62 4.90 10.22
C GLY A 175 -3.70 4.73 11.44
N CYS A 176 -2.37 4.77 11.29
CA CYS A 176 -1.46 4.94 12.42
C CYS A 176 -0.98 6.41 12.49
N PRO A 177 -1.53 7.26 13.38
CA PRO A 177 -0.97 8.57 13.64
C PRO A 177 0.29 8.40 14.50
N SER A 178 1.43 8.15 13.88
CA SER A 178 2.71 8.26 14.56
C SER A 178 3.82 8.65 13.59
N ALA A 179 3.90 9.94 13.29
CA ALA A 179 5.15 10.64 12.99
C ALA A 179 4.97 12.17 13.05
N TRP A 180 4.25 12.69 14.04
CA TRP A 180 4.36 14.10 14.42
C TRP A 180 5.07 14.18 15.77
N ASP A 181 6.28 13.64 15.83
CA ASP A 181 7.21 14.04 16.89
C ASP A 181 7.76 15.41 16.52
N ALA A 182 7.16 16.42 17.14
CA ALA A 182 7.68 17.77 17.25
C ALA A 182 8.94 17.78 18.14
N THR A 183 10.02 17.17 17.67
CA THR A 183 11.38 17.28 18.23
C THR A 183 12.34 17.68 17.12
N GLY A 184 12.10 18.88 16.58
CA GLY A 184 12.94 19.43 15.51
C GLY A 184 12.75 20.90 15.20
N TYR A 185 12.10 21.69 16.07
CA TYR A 185 12.33 23.14 16.06
C TYR A 185 13.51 23.41 16.99
N GLY A 186 14.70 23.46 16.38
CA GLY A 186 15.90 23.95 17.03
C GLY A 186 15.61 25.28 17.69
N SER A 187 15.99 25.40 18.95
CA SER A 187 16.04 26.65 19.69
C SER A 187 16.75 27.70 18.84
N VAL A 188 16.00 28.72 18.40
CA VAL A 188 16.57 29.97 17.92
C VAL A 188 17.34 30.56 19.10
N ALA A 189 18.66 30.45 19.06
CA ALA A 189 19.53 31.17 19.98
C ALA A 189 19.26 32.67 19.81
N PRO A 190 19.01 33.44 20.89
CA PRO A 190 18.87 34.88 20.77
C PRO A 190 20.21 35.46 20.32
N THR A 191 20.23 36.02 19.11
CA THR A 191 21.29 36.90 18.62
C THR A 191 21.45 38.06 19.60
N THR A 192 22.57 38.07 20.31
CA THR A 192 23.05 39.25 21.04
C THR A 192 23.42 40.32 20.02
N ALA A 193 22.73 41.46 20.08
CA ALA A 193 23.10 42.65 19.31
C ALA A 193 24.45 43.20 19.81
N PRO A 194 25.33 43.69 18.93
CA PRO A 194 26.52 44.41 19.35
C PRO A 194 26.14 45.80 19.89
N ASN A 195 26.58 46.11 21.11
CA ASN A 195 26.55 47.47 21.65
C ASN A 195 27.42 48.39 20.80
N THR A 196 26.84 49.53 20.42
CA THR A 196 27.56 50.78 20.10
C THR A 196 28.28 51.33 21.31
#